data_AF-A0A3D1J2L0-F1
#
_entry.id   AF-A0A3D1J2L0-F1
#
_cell.length_a   1.000
_cell.length_b   1.000
_cell.length_c   1.000
_cell.angle_alpha   90.00
_cell.angle_beta   90.00
_cell.angle_gamma   90.00
#
_symmetry.space_group_name_H-M   'P 1'
#
loop_
_entity.id
_entity.type
_entity.pdbx_description
1 polymer ?
#
loop_
_entity_poly.entity_id
_entity_poly.type
_entity_poly.pdbx_seq_one_letter_code
_entity_poly.pdbx_strand_id
1 'polypeptide(L)' 'WRIGQDKPVFVYKLIAKGTLEEKIQALQQKKADLARAMLSDGVAQDLKITQDDLQAIFAPLQE' A
#
# COMPACT_ATOMS: atom_id res chain seq x y z
N TRP A 1 -2.47 14.63 9.37
CA TRP A 1 -2.17 16.08 9.32
C TRP A 1 -2.18 16.57 10.75
N ARG A 2 -1.19 17.37 11.19
CA ARG A 2 -1.18 17.87 12.56
C ARG A 2 -2.21 18.99 12.67
N ILE A 3 -3.11 18.88 13.64
CA ILE A 3 -4.10 19.92 13.95
C ILE A 3 -3.34 21.16 14.43
N GLY A 4 -3.66 22.33 13.87
CA GLY A 4 -3.06 23.62 14.26
C GLY A 4 -1.89 24.11 13.38
N GLN A 5 -1.77 23.63 12.15
CA GLN A 5 -0.75 24.12 11.21
C GLN A 5 -1.37 24.93 10.06
N ASP A 6 -1.07 26.24 10.02
CA ASP A 6 -1.55 27.19 9.00
C ASP A 6 -0.68 27.26 7.73
N LYS A 7 0.46 26.56 7.70
CA LYS A 7 1.41 26.59 6.57
C LYS A 7 1.35 25.28 5.77
N PRO A 8 1.46 25.33 4.43
CA PRO A 8 1.45 24.13 3.60
C PRO A 8 2.65 23.23 3.94
N VAL A 9 2.39 21.93 4.05
CA VAL A 9 3.39 20.90 4.34
C VAL A 9 3.62 20.03 3.13
N PHE A 10 4.88 19.85 2.76
CA PHE A 10 5.30 18.95 1.70
C PHE A 10 5.98 17.73 2.31
N VAL A 11 5.56 16.54 1.88
CA VAL A 11 6.19 15.27 2.29
C VAL A 11 6.89 14.70 1.07
N TYR A 12 8.22 14.63 1.14
CA TYR A 12 9.04 14.00 0.12
C TYR A 12 9.44 12.61 0.60
N LYS A 13 9.15 11.59 -0.21
CA LYS A 13 9.64 10.24 0.00
C LYS A 13 10.66 9.95 -1.10
N LEU A 14 11.93 9.84 -0.72
CA LEU A 14 13.00 9.45 -1.63
C LEU A 14 13.00 7.93 -1.74
N ILE A 15 13.09 7.41 -2.96
CA ILE A 15 13.03 5.98 -3.24
C ILE A 15 14.10 5.68 -4.28
N ALA A 16 15.04 4.81 -3.94
CA ALA A 16 16.14 4.47 -4.83
C ALA A 16 15.69 3.47 -5.90
N LYS A 17 15.94 3.82 -7.18
CA LYS A 17 15.64 2.96 -8.33
C LYS A 17 16.51 1.72 -8.38
N GLY A 18 15.93 0.60 -8.78
CA GLY A 18 16.57 -0.71 -8.85
C GLY A 18 16.81 -1.36 -7.48
N THR A 19 16.26 -0.81 -6.40
CA THR A 19 16.50 -1.31 -5.04
C THR A 19 15.27 -1.97 -4.44
N LEU A 20 15.46 -2.61 -3.30
CA LEU A 20 14.40 -3.21 -2.50
C LEU A 20 13.31 -2.20 -2.09
N GLU A 21 13.65 -0.90 -1.97
CA GLU A 21 12.71 0.14 -1.56
C GLU A 21 11.51 0.27 -2.51
N GLU A 22 11.72 0.08 -3.82
CA GLU A 22 10.64 0.09 -4.82
C GLU A 22 9.67 -1.08 -4.64
N LYS A 23 10.20 -2.29 -4.39
CA LYS A 23 9.39 -3.48 -4.14
C LYS A 23 8.56 -3.32 -2.87
N ILE A 24 9.17 -2.79 -1.81
CA ILE A 24 8.49 -2.52 -0.54
C ILE A 24 7.38 -1.48 -0.73
N GLN A 25 7.64 -0.40 -1.48
CA GLN A 25 6.62 0.60 -1.79
C GLN A 25 5.43 -0.02 -2.53
N ALA A 26 5.68 -0.84 -3.54
CA ALA A 26 4.64 -1.50 -4.32
C ALA A 26 3.78 -2.44 -3.45
N LEU A 27 4.40 -3.20 -2.55
CA LEU A 27 3.70 -4.07 -1.59
C LEU A 27 2.87 -3.27 -0.59
N GLN A 28 3.42 -2.18 -0.04
CA GLN A 28 2.68 -1.29 0.86
C GLN A 28 1.44 -0.71 0.18
N GLN A 29 1.55 -0.32 -1.09
CA GLN A 29 0.42 0.19 -1.88
C GLN A 29 -0.66 -0.87 -2.07
N LYS A 30 -0.30 -2.07 -2.55
CA LYS A 30 -1.24 -3.20 -2.70
C LYS A 30 -1.97 -3.52 -1.40
N LYS A 31 -1.25 -3.53 -0.27
CA LYS A 31 -1.81 -3.81 1.05
C LYS A 31 -2.77 -2.69 1.51
N ALA A 32 -2.43 -1.43 1.25
CA ALA A 32 -3.30 -0.30 1.60
C ALA A 32 -4.58 -0.28 0.76
N ASP A 33 -4.50 -0.63 -0.53
CA ASP A 33 -5.65 -0.71 -1.41
C ASP A 33 -6.59 -1.84 -1.02
N LEU A 34 -6.03 -3.00 -0.66
CA LEU A 34 -6.79 -4.11 -0.09
C LEU A 34 -7.51 -3.69 1.21
N ALA A 35 -6.79 -3.10 2.15
CA ALA A 35 -7.38 -2.64 3.41
C ALA A 35 -8.50 -1.61 3.18
N ARG A 36 -8.32 -0.70 2.23
CA ARG A 36 -9.33 0.29 1.85
C ARG A 36 -10.57 -0.38 1.26
N ALA A 37 -10.38 -1.36 0.37
CA ALA A 37 -11.46 -2.08 -0.27
C ALA A 37 -12.26 -2.95 0.73
N MET A 38 -11.59 -3.51 1.75
CA MET A 38 -12.24 -4.24 2.84
C MET A 38 -13.03 -3.33 3.79
N LEU A 39 -12.56 -2.10 4.03
CA LEU A 39 -13.19 -1.16 4.98
C LEU A 39 -14.30 -0.30 4.36
N SER A 40 -14.36 -0.21 3.03
CA SER A 40 -15.44 0.48 2.32
C SER A 40 -16.72 -0.37 2.32
N ASP A 41 -17.62 -0.03 3.24
CA ASP A 41 -18.88 -0.71 3.62
C ASP A 41 -19.98 -0.78 2.53
N GLY A 42 -19.62 -0.79 1.24
CA GLY A 42 -20.58 -0.78 0.13
C GLY A 42 -20.17 -1.52 -1.14
N VAL A 43 -18.96 -2.08 -1.22
CA VAL A 43 -18.46 -2.78 -2.43
C VAL A 43 -17.85 -4.13 -2.06
N ALA A 44 -18.46 -4.86 -1.12
CA ALA A 44 -18.04 -6.20 -0.75
C ALA A 44 -18.28 -7.27 -1.85
N GLN A 45 -18.69 -6.88 -3.06
CA GLN A 45 -19.22 -7.80 -4.07
C GLN A 45 -18.26 -8.08 -5.24
N ASP A 46 -17.12 -7.37 -5.40
CA ASP A 46 -16.24 -7.59 -6.58
C ASP A 46 -14.74 -7.63 -6.28
N LEU A 47 -14.36 -7.83 -5.01
CA LEU A 47 -12.99 -8.17 -4.66
C LEU A 47 -12.70 -9.60 -5.09
N LYS A 48 -12.34 -9.80 -6.37
CA LYS A 48 -11.67 -11.01 -6.86
C LYS A 48 -10.25 -11.08 -6.30
N ILE A 49 -10.14 -11.14 -4.97
CA ILE A 49 -8.88 -11.45 -4.31
C ILE A 49 -8.59 -12.90 -4.62
N THR A 50 -7.55 -13.14 -5.41
CA THR A 50 -7.11 -14.51 -5.68
C THR A 50 -6.18 -15.00 -4.58
N GLN A 51 -6.06 -16.31 -4.44
CA GLN A 51 -5.14 -16.92 -3.48
C GLN A 51 -3.69 -16.51 -3.76
N ASP A 52 -3.32 -16.35 -5.04
CA ASP A 52 -2.04 -15.83 -5.49
C ASP A 52 -1.75 -14.41 -4.98
N ASP A 53 -2.74 -13.52 -4.96
CA ASP A 53 -2.56 -12.15 -4.46
C ASP A 53 -2.21 -12.15 -2.97
N LEU A 54 -2.88 -12.99 -2.17
CA LEU A 54 -2.59 -13.13 -0.75
C LEU A 54 -1.19 -13.71 -0.53
N GLN A 55 -0.83 -14.75 -1.29
CA GLN A 55 0.48 -15.37 -1.18
C GLN A 55 1.61 -14.41 -1.58
N ALA A 56 1.41 -13.59 -2.60
CA ALA A 56 2.38 -12.57 -3.02
C ALA A 56 2.58 -11.46 -1.96
N ILE A 57 1.56 -11.14 -1.16
CA ILE A 57 1.65 -10.15 -0.08
C ILE A 57 2.41 -10.70 1.14
N PHE A 58 2.23 -11.98 1.44
CA PHE A 58 2.85 -12.64 2.61
C PHE A 58 4.14 -13.40 2.28
N ALA A 59 4.51 -13.50 1.01
CA ALA A 59 5.75 -14.14 0.60
C ALA A 59 6.97 -13.40 1.19
N PRO A 60 7.99 -14.14 1.66
CA PRO A 60 9.23 -13.53 2.08
C PRO A 60 9.86 -12.80 0.90
N LEU A 61 10.43 -11.62 1.16
CA LEU A 61 11.22 -10.89 0.17
C LEU A 61 12.39 -11.79 -0.22
N GLN A 62 12.34 -12.36 -1.44
CA GLN A 62 13.45 -13.10 -2.01
C GLN A 62 14.63 -12.13 -2.16
N GLU A 63 15.80 -12.56 -1.67
CA GLU A 63 17.06 -11.81 -1.72
C GLU A 63 17.41 -11.34 -3.14
#